data_AF-A0A832XQP9-F1
#
_entry.id   AF-A0A832XQP9-F1
#
_cell.length_a   1.000
_cell.length_b   1.000
_cell.length_c   1.000
_cell.angle_alpha   90.00
_cell.angle_beta   90.00
_cell.angle_gamma   90.00
#
_symmetry.space_group_name_H-M   'P 1'
#
loop_
_entity.id
_entity.type
_entity.pdbx_description
1 polymer ?
#
loop_
_entity_poly.entity_id
_entity_poly.type
_entity_poly.pdbx_seq_one_letter_code
_entity_poly.pdbx_strand_id
1 'polypeptide(L)'
;MSMLLTKRLARSLWRSKLRLFTVILLIMMGVTAGISFGGYAHNVENLYDVIYADDDEGVNLPDAWIILPSGTWSAAEADGLCDAISDGWSEDGSGLDVCEPRLVLDGVMFHVDVEGEEAMISSVWHGTDEGLTDKVWIPDHECCDGRIAGAENEIVIDRHVAKHLEIKIGESVEIGAGHGRLVFEVVGIGFHSNHLWFTPDGSIFPPKEGTFATGYLSAAGLERLAALDEGAANYILIDV
;
A
#
# COMPACT_ATOMS: atom_id res chain seq x y z
N MET A 1 54.16 25.10 18.14
CA MET A 1 54.04 24.02 19.15
C MET A 1 53.07 22.91 18.74
N SER A 2 51.90 23.22 18.16
CA SER A 2 50.90 22.24 17.68
C SER A 2 51.44 21.19 16.69
N MET A 3 52.32 21.59 15.76
CA MET A 3 52.82 20.72 14.70
C MET A 3 53.79 19.60 15.16
N LEU A 4 54.50 19.79 16.28
CA LEU A 4 55.38 18.76 16.85
C LEU A 4 54.60 17.73 17.68
N LEU A 5 53.52 18.17 18.34
CA LEU A 5 52.61 17.33 19.10
C LEU A 5 51.82 16.39 18.18
N THR A 6 51.27 16.90 17.09
CA THR A 6 50.56 16.09 16.07
C THR A 6 51.48 15.04 15.42
N LYS A 7 52.74 15.40 15.12
CA LYS A 7 53.73 14.46 14.55
C LYS A 7 54.11 13.33 15.51
N ARG A 8 54.18 13.62 16.82
CA ARG A 8 54.41 12.60 17.87
C ARG A 8 53.19 11.71 18.06
N LEU A 9 51.98 12.27 18.06
CA LEU A 9 50.73 11.53 18.14
C LEU A 9 50.58 10.54 16.97
N ALA A 10 50.79 11.00 15.74
CA ALA A 10 50.70 10.17 14.53
C ALA A 10 51.68 8.97 14.58
N ARG A 11 52.91 9.18 15.06
CA ARG A 11 53.91 8.12 15.20
C ARG A 11 53.56 7.11 16.30
N SER A 12 52.90 7.56 17.38
CA SER A 12 52.38 6.70 18.44
C SER A 12 51.22 5.84 17.95
N LEU A 13 50.25 6.47 17.28
CA LEU A 13 49.10 5.82 16.65
C LEU A 13 49.51 4.78 15.58
N TRP A 14 50.58 5.07 14.84
CA TRP A 14 51.15 4.15 13.85
C TRP A 14 51.78 2.89 14.45
N ARG A 15 52.16 2.88 15.73
CA ARG A 15 52.67 1.69 16.42
C ARG A 15 51.55 0.77 16.92
N SER A 16 50.33 1.29 17.10
CA SER A 16 49.17 0.54 17.62
C SER A 16 48.06 0.36 16.58
N LYS A 17 48.44 0.07 15.32
CA LYS A 17 47.54 0.04 14.15
C LYS A 17 46.26 -0.78 14.35
N LEU A 18 46.37 -1.98 14.91
CA LEU A 18 45.21 -2.86 15.12
C LEU A 18 44.23 -2.26 16.13
N ARG A 19 44.74 -1.76 17.27
CA ARG A 19 43.92 -1.14 18.32
C ARG A 19 43.25 0.13 17.80
N LEU A 20 43.98 0.95 17.05
CA LEU A 20 43.43 2.14 16.42
C LEU A 20 42.33 1.80 15.42
N PHE A 21 42.54 0.78 14.58
CA PHE A 21 41.54 0.31 13.62
C PHE A 21 40.26 -0.16 14.32
N THR A 22 40.37 -1.00 15.37
CA THR A 22 39.21 -1.46 16.13
C THR A 22 38.44 -0.30 16.77
N VAL A 23 39.15 0.68 17.35
CA VAL A 23 38.51 1.86 17.95
C VAL A 23 37.78 2.69 16.90
N ILE A 24 38.41 2.94 15.74
CA ILE A 24 37.76 3.65 14.64
C ILE A 24 36.54 2.89 14.13
N LEU A 25 36.63 1.57 13.99
CA LEU A 25 35.53 0.74 13.52
C LEU A 25 34.35 0.75 14.50
N LEU A 26 34.62 0.66 15.82
CA LEU A 26 33.59 0.77 16.85
C LEU A 26 32.90 2.14 16.82
N ILE A 27 33.66 3.23 16.63
CA ILE A 27 33.11 4.57 16.48
C ILE A 27 32.24 4.65 15.22
N MET A 28 32.73 4.14 14.08
CA MET A 28 31.98 4.13 12.82
C MET A 28 30.69 3.32 12.94
N MET A 29 30.74 2.14 13.56
CA MET A 29 29.54 1.34 13.81
C MET A 29 28.54 2.08 14.70
N GLY A 30 28.99 2.70 15.79
CA GLY A 30 28.12 3.47 16.68
C GLY A 30 27.47 4.67 15.99
N VAL A 31 28.24 5.44 15.20
CA VAL A 31 27.73 6.58 14.44
C VAL A 31 26.77 6.13 13.35
N THR A 32 27.13 5.09 12.58
CA THR A 32 26.28 4.57 11.50
C THR A 32 24.98 4.02 12.07
N ALA A 33 25.04 3.23 13.14
CA ALA A 33 23.84 2.73 13.82
C ALA A 33 22.97 3.88 14.35
N GLY A 34 23.57 4.90 14.97
CA GLY A 34 22.83 6.07 15.45
C GLY A 34 22.11 6.83 14.34
N ILE A 35 22.79 7.07 13.20
CA ILE A 35 22.18 7.72 12.04
C ILE A 35 21.10 6.84 11.42
N SER A 36 21.35 5.53 11.28
CA SER A 36 20.39 4.58 10.72
C SER A 36 19.13 4.47 11.57
N PHE A 37 19.25 4.33 12.89
CA PHE A 37 18.08 4.29 13.78
C PHE A 37 17.37 5.63 13.88
N GLY A 38 18.10 6.74 13.89
CA GLY A 38 17.50 8.08 13.87
C GLY A 38 16.74 8.36 12.57
N GLY A 39 17.31 8.00 11.42
CA GLY A 39 16.64 8.12 10.13
C GLY A 39 15.44 7.19 10.00
N TYR A 40 15.54 5.95 10.49
CA TYR A 40 14.41 5.03 10.56
C TYR A 40 13.27 5.60 11.42
N ALA A 41 13.56 6.05 12.64
CA ALA A 41 12.55 6.60 13.53
C ALA A 41 11.82 7.79 12.90
N HIS A 42 12.56 8.72 12.28
CA HIS A 42 11.97 9.88 11.64
C HIS A 42 11.12 9.52 10.41
N ASN A 43 11.54 8.56 9.60
CA ASN A 43 10.76 8.11 8.45
C ASN A 43 9.49 7.37 8.87
N VAL A 44 9.55 6.61 9.97
CA VAL A 44 8.37 5.91 10.52
C VAL A 44 7.39 6.92 11.12
N GLU A 45 7.87 7.93 11.83
CA GLU A 45 7.03 9.03 12.33
C GLU A 45 6.30 9.73 11.18
N ASN A 46 7.03 10.14 10.14
CA ASN A 46 6.41 10.76 8.95
C ASN A 46 5.45 9.82 8.21
N LEU A 47 5.69 8.50 8.21
CA LEU A 47 4.77 7.52 7.62
C LEU A 47 3.42 7.55 8.34
N TYR A 48 3.42 7.50 9.68
CA TYR A 48 2.17 7.53 10.45
C TYR A 48 1.50 8.90 10.42
N ASP A 49 2.28 9.98 10.56
CA ASP A 49 1.74 11.35 10.66
C ASP A 49 1.24 11.92 9.33
N VAL A 50 1.63 11.33 8.19
CA VAL A 50 1.28 11.85 6.86
C VAL A 50 0.52 10.82 6.02
N ILE A 51 1.01 9.59 5.92
CA ILE A 51 0.40 8.59 5.03
C ILE A 51 -0.79 7.93 5.72
N TYR A 52 -0.65 7.60 7.00
CA TYR A 52 -1.72 7.00 7.80
C TYR A 52 -2.42 8.03 8.69
N ALA A 53 -2.32 9.31 8.34
CA ALA A 53 -3.12 10.32 8.97
C ALA A 53 -4.62 9.98 8.81
N ASP A 54 -5.34 10.12 9.91
CA ASP A 54 -6.79 10.01 9.96
C ASP A 54 -7.39 11.38 9.60
N ASP A 55 -7.20 11.76 8.34
CA ASP A 55 -7.71 12.98 7.75
C ASP A 55 -8.08 12.78 6.26
N ASP A 56 -8.44 13.87 5.59
CA ASP A 56 -8.84 13.84 4.18
C ASP A 56 -7.67 13.59 3.22
N GLU A 57 -6.41 13.81 3.66
CA GLU A 57 -5.20 13.69 2.85
C GLU A 57 -4.49 12.34 3.03
N GLY A 58 -4.67 11.70 4.19
CA GLY A 58 -4.16 10.38 4.52
C GLY A 58 -5.02 9.22 4.02
N VAL A 59 -4.52 8.01 4.27
CA VAL A 59 -5.20 6.75 3.94
C VAL A 59 -6.40 6.49 4.86
N ASN A 60 -6.39 7.02 6.08
CA ASN A 60 -7.31 6.65 7.16
C ASN A 60 -7.44 5.13 7.37
N LEU A 61 -6.59 4.53 8.21
CA LEU A 61 -6.59 3.07 8.39
C LEU A 61 -7.79 2.60 9.22
N PRO A 62 -8.40 1.44 8.89
CA PRO A 62 -9.40 0.85 9.75
C PRO A 62 -8.77 0.34 11.05
N ASP A 63 -9.42 0.63 12.17
CA ASP A 63 -9.08 0.06 13.48
C ASP A 63 -9.35 -1.45 13.56
N ALA A 64 -10.42 -1.90 12.90
CA ALA A 64 -10.79 -3.30 12.84
C ALA A 64 -11.39 -3.65 11.48
N TRP A 65 -11.29 -4.93 11.11
CA TRP A 65 -11.92 -5.44 9.90
C TRP A 65 -12.43 -6.86 10.06
N ILE A 66 -13.50 -7.18 9.34
CA ILE A 66 -14.09 -8.52 9.26
C ILE A 66 -13.94 -9.01 7.83
N ILE A 67 -13.38 -10.20 7.67
CA ILE A 67 -13.16 -10.83 6.36
C ILE A 67 -14.07 -12.04 6.25
N LEU A 68 -14.77 -12.16 5.12
CA LEU A 68 -15.38 -13.41 4.68
C LEU A 68 -14.45 -14.08 3.68
N PRO A 69 -13.68 -15.12 4.08
CA PRO A 69 -12.66 -15.69 3.22
C PRO A 69 -13.22 -16.42 2.00
N SER A 70 -14.49 -16.84 2.07
CA SER A 70 -15.16 -17.60 1.02
C SER A 70 -16.54 -17.02 0.73
N GLY A 71 -16.71 -16.47 -0.47
CA GLY A 71 -17.96 -15.87 -0.92
C GLY A 71 -18.06 -14.38 -0.63
N THR A 72 -19.26 -13.85 -0.76
CA THR A 72 -19.60 -12.45 -0.56
C THR A 72 -20.91 -12.36 0.21
N TRP A 73 -21.06 -11.31 1.01
CA TRP A 73 -22.35 -10.85 1.50
C TRP A 73 -23.07 -10.08 0.38
N SER A 74 -24.40 -10.13 0.39
CA SER A 74 -25.22 -9.18 -0.36
C SER A 74 -25.21 -7.81 0.31
N ALA A 75 -25.58 -6.76 -0.44
CA ALA A 75 -25.68 -5.39 0.08
C ALA A 75 -26.45 -5.31 1.41
N ALA A 76 -27.63 -5.91 1.46
CA ALA A 76 -28.48 -5.89 2.65
C ALA A 76 -27.88 -6.62 3.86
N GLU A 77 -27.07 -7.66 3.62
CA GLU A 77 -26.36 -8.37 4.70
C GLU A 77 -25.17 -7.58 5.21
N ALA A 78 -24.42 -6.92 4.32
CA ALA A 78 -23.29 -6.07 4.67
C ALA A 78 -23.76 -4.82 5.44
N ASP A 79 -24.79 -4.14 4.95
CA ASP A 79 -25.41 -2.99 5.63
C ASP A 79 -25.96 -3.39 7.00
N GLY A 80 -26.69 -4.51 7.07
CA GLY A 80 -27.23 -5.01 8.34
C GLY A 80 -26.14 -5.39 9.36
N LEU A 81 -24.95 -5.80 8.89
CA LEU A 81 -23.80 -6.03 9.76
C LEU A 81 -23.21 -4.72 10.28
N CYS A 82 -23.07 -3.71 9.43
CA CYS A 82 -22.63 -2.38 9.84
C CYS A 82 -23.61 -1.72 10.83
N ASP A 83 -24.92 -1.81 10.58
CA ASP A 83 -25.95 -1.33 11.51
C ASP A 83 -25.82 -2.03 12.88
N ALA A 84 -25.65 -3.35 12.89
CA ALA A 84 -25.50 -4.12 14.13
C ALA A 84 -24.22 -3.76 14.89
N ILE A 85 -23.13 -3.45 14.19
CA ILE A 85 -21.87 -2.99 14.79
C ILE A 85 -22.07 -1.60 15.41
N SER A 86 -22.66 -0.67 14.66
CA SER A 86 -22.96 0.70 15.11
C SER A 86 -23.86 0.72 16.35
N ASP A 87 -24.93 -0.06 16.35
CA ASP A 87 -25.84 -0.19 17.49
C ASP A 87 -25.15 -0.76 18.73
N GLY A 88 -24.25 -1.73 18.55
CA GLY A 88 -23.50 -2.35 19.64
C GLY A 88 -22.39 -1.47 20.22
N TRP A 89 -21.78 -0.59 19.41
CA TRP A 89 -20.67 0.28 19.82
C TRP A 89 -21.12 1.48 20.66
N SER A 90 -22.36 1.91 20.43
CA SER A 90 -22.96 3.10 21.04
C SER A 90 -23.08 3.06 22.58
N GLU A 91 -22.81 1.94 23.24
CA GLU A 91 -22.96 1.79 24.69
C GLU A 91 -21.73 2.25 25.53
N ASP A 92 -20.51 2.32 24.97
CA ASP A 92 -19.26 2.46 25.76
C ASP A 92 -18.43 3.76 25.53
N GLY A 93 -18.94 4.72 24.75
CA GLY A 93 -18.49 6.12 24.81
C GLY A 93 -17.33 6.56 23.91
N SER A 94 -16.75 5.67 23.10
CA SER A 94 -16.09 6.03 21.83
C SER A 94 -17.12 5.77 20.72
N GLY A 95 -17.51 6.79 19.97
CA GLY A 95 -18.48 6.59 18.88
C GLY A 95 -17.79 5.86 17.73
N LEU A 96 -18.46 4.90 17.12
CA LEU A 96 -18.03 4.40 15.81
C LEU A 96 -18.07 5.58 14.82
N ASP A 97 -16.98 5.83 14.09
CA ASP A 97 -16.95 6.88 13.06
C ASP A 97 -17.49 6.33 11.73
N VAL A 98 -16.88 5.25 11.23
CA VAL A 98 -17.23 4.65 9.93
C VAL A 98 -17.31 3.13 10.01
N CYS A 99 -18.33 2.56 9.36
CA CYS A 99 -18.36 1.16 8.96
C CYS A 99 -18.58 1.08 7.46
N GLU A 100 -17.58 0.58 6.72
CA GLU A 100 -17.59 0.57 5.25
C GLU A 100 -17.44 -0.87 4.72
N PRO A 101 -18.47 -1.40 4.03
CA PRO A 101 -18.33 -2.63 3.26
C PRO A 101 -17.36 -2.46 2.08
N ARG A 102 -16.52 -3.46 1.84
CA ARG A 102 -15.55 -3.49 0.74
C ARG A 102 -15.57 -4.82 0.00
N LEU A 103 -15.30 -4.75 -1.29
CA LEU A 103 -15.07 -5.91 -2.14
C LEU A 103 -13.59 -6.02 -2.47
N VAL A 104 -12.96 -7.13 -2.14
CA VAL A 104 -11.55 -7.41 -2.46
C VAL A 104 -11.47 -8.77 -3.14
N LEU A 105 -10.92 -8.82 -4.35
CA LEU A 105 -10.83 -10.04 -5.13
C LEU A 105 -9.42 -10.30 -5.63
N ASP A 106 -9.00 -11.56 -5.53
CA ASP A 106 -7.84 -12.05 -6.26
C ASP A 106 -8.13 -12.06 -7.77
N GLY A 107 -7.11 -11.73 -8.55
CA GLY A 107 -7.22 -11.61 -9.98
C GLY A 107 -5.91 -11.82 -10.73
N VAL A 108 -5.96 -11.46 -12.01
CA VAL A 108 -4.81 -11.46 -12.91
C VAL A 108 -4.79 -10.17 -13.71
N MET A 109 -3.62 -9.56 -13.85
CA MET A 109 -3.36 -8.53 -14.85
C MET A 109 -2.71 -9.14 -16.08
N PHE A 110 -3.17 -8.75 -17.26
CA PHE A 110 -2.61 -9.19 -18.53
C PHE A 110 -1.76 -8.07 -19.13
N HIS A 111 -0.51 -8.37 -19.42
CA HIS A 111 0.43 -7.42 -20.02
C HIS A 111 1.15 -8.05 -21.20
N VAL A 112 1.18 -7.35 -22.33
CA VAL A 112 1.94 -7.79 -23.50
C VAL A 112 3.30 -7.12 -23.46
N ASP A 113 4.36 -7.93 -23.40
CA ASP A 113 5.72 -7.41 -23.34
C ASP A 113 6.22 -6.89 -24.70
N VAL A 114 7.45 -6.37 -24.72
CA VAL A 114 8.10 -5.85 -25.92
C VAL A 114 8.38 -6.91 -27.00
N GLU A 115 8.38 -8.19 -26.63
CA GLU A 115 8.55 -9.34 -27.54
C GLU A 115 7.20 -9.81 -28.11
N GLY A 116 6.09 -9.27 -27.60
CA GLY A 116 4.73 -9.59 -28.01
C GLY A 116 4.15 -10.80 -27.27
N GLU A 117 4.80 -11.27 -26.21
CA GLU A 117 4.32 -12.37 -25.38
C GLU A 117 3.41 -11.84 -24.26
N GLU A 118 2.30 -12.54 -24.02
CA GLU A 118 1.36 -12.18 -22.95
C GLU A 118 1.84 -12.74 -21.61
N ALA A 119 2.18 -11.85 -20.69
CA ALA A 119 2.48 -12.16 -19.31
C ALA A 119 1.21 -12.03 -18.44
N MET A 120 0.97 -13.05 -17.62
CA MET A 120 -0.06 -13.05 -16.59
C MET A 120 0.58 -12.72 -15.25
N ILE A 121 0.13 -11.63 -14.64
CA ILE A 121 0.65 -11.11 -13.38
C ILE A 121 -0.40 -11.33 -12.31
N SER A 122 -0.05 -12.05 -11.23
CA SER A 122 -0.97 -12.26 -10.10
C SER A 122 -1.38 -10.92 -9.51
N SER A 123 -2.65 -10.75 -9.18
CA SER A 123 -3.12 -9.45 -8.69
C SER A 123 -4.18 -9.53 -7.61
N VAL A 124 -4.35 -8.40 -6.91
CA VAL A 124 -5.45 -8.18 -5.97
C VAL A 124 -6.13 -6.87 -6.36
N TRP A 125 -7.45 -6.92 -6.48
CA TRP A 125 -8.29 -5.79 -6.85
C TRP A 125 -9.16 -5.38 -5.69
N HIS A 126 -9.18 -4.07 -5.40
CA HIS A 126 -10.02 -3.48 -4.37
C HIS A 126 -11.13 -2.67 -5.04
N GLY A 127 -12.37 -2.96 -4.69
CA GLY A 127 -13.54 -2.16 -5.03
C GLY A 127 -13.78 -1.14 -3.92
N THR A 128 -13.63 0.13 -4.25
CA THR A 128 -13.85 1.27 -3.36
C THR A 128 -15.17 1.93 -3.76
N ASP A 129 -16.08 2.11 -2.81
CA ASP A 129 -17.31 2.87 -3.02
C ASP A 129 -17.08 4.32 -2.54
N GLU A 130 -17.46 4.68 -1.32
CA GLU A 130 -17.23 6.01 -0.77
C GLU A 130 -15.76 6.30 -0.49
N GLY A 131 -14.96 5.29 -0.11
CA GLY A 131 -13.56 5.51 0.14
C GLY A 131 -13.31 6.40 1.35
N LEU A 132 -13.98 6.14 2.47
CA LEU A 132 -13.82 6.91 3.71
C LEU A 132 -12.77 6.30 4.63
N THR A 133 -12.66 4.97 4.63
CA THR A 133 -11.64 4.21 5.34
C THR A 133 -10.81 3.41 4.35
N ASP A 134 -9.51 3.25 4.61
CA ASP A 134 -8.53 2.61 3.76
C ASP A 134 -8.55 3.15 2.31
N LYS A 135 -8.32 4.47 2.21
CA LYS A 135 -8.34 5.23 0.97
C LYS A 135 -7.12 4.93 0.11
N VAL A 136 -7.28 5.11 -1.20
CA VAL A 136 -6.14 5.14 -2.11
C VAL A 136 -5.39 6.45 -1.90
N TRP A 137 -4.15 6.36 -1.44
CA TRP A 137 -3.28 7.51 -1.24
C TRP A 137 -2.60 7.92 -2.54
N ILE A 138 -2.93 9.13 -3.01
CA ILE A 138 -2.35 9.77 -4.19
C ILE A 138 -1.66 11.06 -3.70
N PRO A 139 -0.38 11.01 -3.30
CA PRO A 139 0.31 12.19 -2.82
C PRO A 139 0.53 13.21 -3.93
N ASP A 140 0.53 14.50 -3.57
CA ASP A 140 1.01 15.59 -4.44
C ASP A 140 2.55 15.49 -4.61
N HIS A 141 2.98 14.57 -5.46
CA HIS A 141 4.37 14.28 -5.75
C HIS A 141 4.50 13.72 -7.16
N GLU A 142 5.61 14.01 -7.86
CA GLU A 142 5.88 13.56 -9.25
C GLU A 142 5.75 12.03 -9.46
N CYS A 143 5.73 11.24 -8.38
CA CYS A 143 5.60 9.80 -8.48
C CYS A 143 4.15 9.34 -8.74
N CYS A 144 3.15 10.11 -8.29
CA CYS A 144 1.74 9.75 -8.29
C CYS A 144 0.93 10.91 -8.86
N ASP A 145 -0.17 10.60 -9.54
CA ASP A 145 -1.03 11.61 -10.14
C ASP A 145 -2.40 10.99 -10.43
N GLY A 146 -3.36 11.83 -10.76
CA GLY A 146 -4.71 11.44 -11.16
C GLY A 146 -5.72 11.51 -10.02
N ARG A 147 -6.73 10.65 -10.10
CA ARG A 147 -7.87 10.63 -9.17
C ARG A 147 -8.31 9.21 -8.88
N ILE A 148 -9.14 9.06 -7.86
CA ILE A 148 -9.82 7.80 -7.54
C ILE A 148 -10.75 7.40 -8.70
N ALA A 149 -10.85 6.10 -8.95
CA ALA A 149 -11.75 5.52 -9.95
C ALA A 149 -13.20 5.69 -9.51
N GLY A 150 -14.01 6.37 -10.33
CA GLY A 150 -15.41 6.64 -10.03
C GLY A 150 -16.37 5.91 -10.97
N ALA A 151 -15.96 5.67 -12.22
CA ALA A 151 -16.77 4.91 -13.16
C ALA A 151 -16.42 3.41 -13.15
N GLU A 152 -17.35 2.58 -13.62
CA GLU A 152 -17.18 1.12 -13.65
C GLU A 152 -16.03 0.65 -14.54
N ASN A 153 -15.54 1.47 -15.48
CA ASN A 153 -14.46 1.15 -16.41
C ASN A 153 -13.14 1.84 -16.06
N GLU A 154 -13.03 2.41 -14.87
CA GLU A 154 -11.85 3.13 -14.41
C GLU A 154 -11.08 2.30 -13.38
N ILE A 155 -9.76 2.47 -13.35
CA ILE A 155 -8.88 1.86 -12.37
C ILE A 155 -7.77 2.83 -11.97
N VAL A 156 -7.39 2.80 -10.71
CA VAL A 156 -6.14 3.37 -10.21
C VAL A 156 -5.15 2.23 -10.02
N ILE A 157 -3.96 2.34 -10.59
CA ILE A 157 -2.94 1.29 -10.53
C ILE A 157 -1.90 1.60 -9.46
N ASP A 158 -1.43 0.58 -8.77
CA ASP A 158 -0.34 0.74 -7.82
C ASP A 158 0.91 1.30 -8.50
N ARG A 159 1.55 2.26 -7.83
CA ARG A 159 2.74 2.95 -8.33
C ARG A 159 3.85 2.02 -8.81
N HIS A 160 4.13 0.94 -8.10
CA HIS A 160 5.31 0.13 -8.39
C HIS A 160 5.10 -0.73 -9.63
N VAL A 161 3.86 -1.18 -9.84
CA VAL A 161 3.45 -1.87 -11.06
C VAL A 161 3.48 -0.90 -12.23
N ALA A 162 2.87 0.29 -12.06
CA ALA A 162 2.85 1.31 -13.09
C ALA A 162 4.27 1.75 -13.49
N LYS A 163 5.19 1.83 -12.52
CA LYS A 163 6.61 2.12 -12.79
C LYS A 163 7.27 1.04 -13.63
N HIS A 164 7.07 -0.23 -13.25
CA HIS A 164 7.78 -1.34 -13.86
C HIS A 164 7.28 -1.66 -15.26
N LEU A 165 5.95 -1.60 -15.45
CA LEU A 165 5.28 -1.88 -16.72
C LEU A 165 5.10 -0.62 -17.59
N GLU A 166 5.68 0.52 -17.16
CA GLU A 166 5.61 1.83 -17.83
C GLU A 166 4.18 2.33 -18.13
N ILE A 167 3.21 1.91 -17.32
CA ILE A 167 1.79 2.28 -17.46
C ILE A 167 1.60 3.76 -17.10
N LYS A 168 0.81 4.45 -17.92
CA LYS A 168 0.48 5.87 -17.73
C LYS A 168 -1.01 6.10 -17.58
N ILE A 169 -1.35 7.23 -16.97
CA ILE A 169 -2.73 7.71 -16.89
C ILE A 169 -3.26 7.98 -18.31
N GLY A 170 -4.49 7.55 -18.57
CA GLY A 170 -5.15 7.59 -19.88
C GLY A 170 -4.87 6.36 -20.75
N GLU A 171 -4.00 5.45 -20.32
CA GLU A 171 -3.83 4.16 -20.99
C GLU A 171 -4.91 3.17 -20.54
N SER A 172 -5.07 2.09 -21.31
CA SER A 172 -5.98 1.01 -20.97
C SER A 172 -5.21 -0.23 -20.56
N VAL A 173 -5.67 -0.87 -19.48
CA VAL A 173 -5.13 -2.13 -18.96
C VAL A 173 -6.18 -3.20 -19.02
N GLU A 174 -5.75 -4.44 -19.26
CA GLU A 174 -6.64 -5.59 -19.24
C GLU A 174 -6.42 -6.38 -17.94
N ILE A 175 -7.51 -6.58 -17.20
CA ILE A 175 -7.49 -7.27 -15.92
C ILE A 175 -8.59 -8.32 -15.89
N GLY A 176 -8.41 -9.32 -15.03
CA GLY A 176 -9.37 -10.37 -14.79
C GLY A 176 -9.57 -10.62 -13.30
N ALA A 177 -10.79 -10.95 -12.93
CA ALA A 177 -11.19 -11.47 -11.62
C ALA A 177 -12.46 -12.28 -11.83
N GLY A 178 -12.56 -13.48 -11.26
CA GLY A 178 -13.77 -14.31 -11.36
C GLY A 178 -14.21 -14.64 -12.79
N HIS A 179 -15.09 -13.79 -13.38
CA HIS A 179 -15.89 -14.03 -14.59
C HIS A 179 -15.25 -13.56 -15.91
N GLY A 180 -13.95 -13.27 -15.96
CA GLY A 180 -13.23 -13.15 -17.24
C GLY A 180 -12.20 -12.04 -17.29
N ARG A 181 -12.06 -11.42 -18.46
CA ARG A 181 -11.09 -10.37 -18.78
C ARG A 181 -11.83 -9.14 -19.28
N LEU A 182 -11.56 -7.98 -18.69
CA LEU A 182 -12.13 -6.70 -19.10
C LEU A 182 -11.04 -5.64 -19.19
N VAL A 183 -11.32 -4.61 -19.98
CA VAL A 183 -10.42 -3.47 -20.20
C VAL A 183 -10.89 -2.30 -19.34
N PHE A 184 -9.94 -1.69 -18.63
CA PHE A 184 -10.16 -0.52 -17.78
C PHE A 184 -9.22 0.61 -18.18
N GLU A 185 -9.71 1.84 -18.06
CA GLU A 185 -8.93 3.07 -18.24
C GLU A 185 -8.21 3.42 -16.94
N VAL A 186 -6.90 3.66 -17.03
CA VAL A 186 -6.09 4.08 -15.90
C VAL A 186 -6.32 5.56 -15.64
N VAL A 187 -6.99 5.91 -14.54
CA VAL A 187 -7.31 7.30 -14.18
C VAL A 187 -6.43 7.88 -13.08
N GLY A 188 -5.61 7.03 -12.45
CA GLY A 188 -4.67 7.45 -11.43
C GLY A 188 -3.58 6.43 -11.17
N ILE A 189 -2.54 6.89 -10.49
CA ILE A 189 -1.47 6.06 -9.96
C ILE A 189 -1.31 6.43 -8.48
N GLY A 190 -1.46 5.46 -7.59
CA GLY A 190 -1.45 5.68 -6.15
C GLY A 190 -0.98 4.47 -5.35
N PHE A 191 -1.23 4.50 -4.04
CA PHE A 191 -0.89 3.43 -3.11
C PHE A 191 -2.07 3.07 -2.21
N HIS A 192 -2.12 1.84 -1.71
CA HIS A 192 -2.99 1.43 -0.61
C HIS A 192 -2.16 1.13 0.62
N SER A 193 -2.75 1.25 1.80
CA SER A 193 -2.09 0.84 3.06
C SER A 193 -1.53 -0.57 3.02
N ASN A 194 -2.35 -1.53 2.60
CA ASN A 194 -2.06 -2.96 2.58
C ASN A 194 -0.99 -3.34 1.55
N HIS A 195 -0.70 -2.45 0.61
CA HIS A 195 0.21 -2.69 -0.52
C HIS A 195 1.37 -1.70 -0.59
N LEU A 196 1.47 -0.76 0.37
CA LEU A 196 2.49 0.28 0.39
C LEU A 196 3.88 -0.35 0.39
N TRP A 197 4.11 -1.33 1.29
CA TRP A 197 5.36 -2.08 1.40
C TRP A 197 5.11 -3.57 1.12
N PHE A 198 5.32 -3.96 -0.14
CA PHE A 198 4.92 -5.27 -0.62
C PHE A 198 5.44 -6.46 0.18
N THR A 199 4.51 -7.30 0.59
CA THR A 199 4.62 -8.75 0.57
C THR A 199 3.23 -9.30 0.28
N PRO A 200 3.03 -10.17 -0.73
CA PRO A 200 1.78 -10.91 -0.85
C PRO A 200 1.50 -11.66 0.44
N ASP A 201 0.23 -11.86 0.79
CA ASP A 201 -0.14 -12.61 1.98
C ASP A 201 0.58 -13.97 2.03
N GLY A 202 1.30 -14.20 3.14
CA GLY A 202 2.10 -15.40 3.35
C GLY A 202 3.54 -15.36 2.80
N SER A 203 3.99 -14.26 2.17
CA SER A 203 5.39 -14.07 1.77
C SER A 203 6.15 -13.22 2.80
N ILE A 204 7.42 -13.57 3.05
CA ILE A 204 8.35 -12.75 3.85
C ILE A 204 9.18 -11.83 2.94
N PHE A 205 9.19 -12.11 1.64
CA PHE A 205 9.93 -11.33 0.65
C PHE A 205 8.98 -10.53 -0.21
N PRO A 206 9.31 -9.25 -0.48
CA PRO A 206 8.61 -8.49 -1.48
C PRO A 206 8.61 -9.24 -2.81
N PRO A 207 7.47 -9.23 -3.55
CA PRO A 207 7.45 -9.73 -4.90
C PRO A 207 8.42 -8.89 -5.72
N LYS A 208 8.99 -9.48 -6.75
CA LYS A 208 9.80 -8.71 -7.69
C LYS A 208 8.89 -7.67 -8.35
N GLU A 209 9.40 -6.46 -8.58
CA GLU A 209 8.64 -5.43 -9.32
C GLU A 209 8.05 -6.03 -10.60
N GLY A 210 6.76 -5.77 -10.85
CA GLY A 210 6.01 -6.28 -12.01
C GLY A 210 5.53 -7.73 -11.91
N THR A 211 5.78 -8.45 -10.81
CA THR A 211 5.30 -9.85 -10.64
C THR A 211 4.02 -9.98 -9.81
N PHE A 212 3.59 -8.89 -9.20
CA PHE A 212 2.34 -8.78 -8.46
C PHE A 212 1.73 -7.42 -8.75
N ALA A 213 0.44 -7.37 -9.04
CA ALA A 213 -0.27 -6.14 -9.35
C ALA A 213 -1.40 -5.86 -8.37
N THR A 214 -1.53 -4.59 -7.98
CA THR A 214 -2.67 -4.11 -7.19
C THR A 214 -3.32 -2.95 -7.92
N GLY A 215 -4.64 -2.89 -7.85
CA GLY A 215 -5.40 -1.77 -8.39
C GLY A 215 -6.70 -1.56 -7.64
N TYR A 216 -7.21 -0.34 -7.80
CA TYR A 216 -8.34 0.19 -7.06
C TYR A 216 -9.39 0.65 -8.06
N LEU A 217 -10.57 0.06 -7.96
CA LEU A 217 -11.69 0.27 -8.86
C LEU A 217 -12.85 0.85 -8.09
N SER A 218 -13.85 1.37 -8.79
CA SER A 218 -15.17 1.54 -8.19
C SER A 218 -15.74 0.17 -7.78
N ALA A 219 -16.53 0.12 -6.72
CA ALA A 219 -17.24 -1.10 -6.30
C ALA A 219 -17.98 -1.75 -7.48
N ALA A 220 -18.78 -0.96 -8.21
CA ALA A 220 -19.49 -1.39 -9.40
C ALA A 220 -18.56 -1.92 -10.53
N GLY A 221 -17.36 -1.35 -10.68
CA GLY A 221 -16.37 -1.83 -11.65
C GLY A 221 -15.85 -3.23 -11.33
N LEU A 222 -15.59 -3.51 -10.05
CA LEU A 222 -15.13 -4.82 -9.60
C LEU A 222 -16.25 -5.87 -9.60
N GLU A 223 -17.46 -5.48 -9.20
CA GLU A 223 -18.65 -6.33 -9.28
C GLU A 223 -18.93 -6.76 -10.72
N ARG A 224 -18.85 -5.82 -11.67
CA ARG A 224 -18.98 -6.12 -13.10
C ARG A 224 -17.91 -7.09 -13.60
N LEU A 225 -16.66 -6.92 -13.15
CA LEU A 225 -15.56 -7.83 -13.51
C LEU A 225 -15.81 -9.26 -13.04
N ALA A 226 -16.32 -9.40 -11.82
CA ALA A 226 -16.58 -10.68 -11.18
C ALA A 226 -17.98 -11.26 -11.46
N ALA A 227 -18.85 -10.52 -12.16
CA ALA A 227 -20.27 -10.83 -12.35
C ALA A 227 -21.01 -11.06 -11.02
N LEU A 228 -20.77 -10.17 -10.05
CA LEU A 228 -21.44 -10.14 -8.76
C LEU A 228 -22.62 -9.16 -8.77
N ASP A 229 -23.51 -9.31 -7.81
CA ASP A 229 -24.62 -8.38 -7.59
C ASP A 229 -24.11 -7.05 -7.01
N GLU A 230 -24.89 -5.97 -7.21
CA GLU A 230 -24.58 -4.64 -6.69
C GLU A 230 -24.54 -4.62 -5.15
N GLY A 231 -23.50 -4.00 -4.60
CA GLY A 231 -23.20 -3.93 -3.17
C GLY A 231 -22.66 -5.24 -2.59
N ALA A 232 -22.06 -6.10 -3.41
CA ALA A 232 -21.42 -7.32 -2.92
C ALA A 232 -20.14 -6.98 -2.15
N ALA A 233 -19.99 -7.52 -0.94
CA ALA A 233 -18.83 -7.26 -0.09
C ALA A 233 -18.27 -8.54 0.52
N ASN A 234 -16.98 -8.57 0.81
CA ASN A 234 -16.31 -9.64 1.56
C ASN A 234 -15.36 -9.11 2.63
N TYR A 235 -15.25 -7.79 2.75
CA TYR A 235 -14.60 -7.08 3.83
C TYR A 235 -15.59 -6.10 4.47
N ILE A 236 -15.51 -5.95 5.79
CA ILE A 236 -16.12 -4.83 6.52
C ILE A 236 -14.98 -4.10 7.21
N LEU A 237 -14.83 -2.82 6.94
CA LEU A 237 -13.86 -1.94 7.57
C LEU A 237 -14.55 -1.14 8.68
N ILE A 238 -13.90 -1.00 9.83
CA ILE A 238 -14.45 -0.39 11.04
C ILE A 238 -13.43 0.62 11.57
N ASP A 239 -13.89 1.83 11.86
CA ASP A 239 -13.09 2.99 12.29
C ASP A 239 -13.78 3.70 13.48
N VAL A 240 -13.02 4.13 14.51
CA VAL A 240 -13.54 4.50 15.85
C VAL A 240 -12.94 5.78 16.44
#